data_AF-A0A5J6U6G8-F1
#
_entry.id   AF-A0A5J6U6G8-F1
#
_cell.length_a   1.000
_cell.length_b   1.000
_cell.length_c   1.000
_cell.angle_alpha   90.00
_cell.angle_beta   90.00
_cell.angle_gamma   90.00
#
_symmetry.space_group_name_H-M   'P 1'
#
loop_
_entity.id
_entity.type
_entity.pdbx_description
1 polymer ?
#
loop_
_entity_poly.entity_id
_entity_poly.type
_entity_poly.pdbx_seq_one_letter_code
_entity_poly.pdbx_strand_id
1 'polypeptide(L)'
;MDAVQTPRVMVLALDPKLSMDAAPSVEPSRQYRRIIGLAGHFAAEEGARVDVVTAEPGGWKGLDERVRLHRLDGAEARHPLTWLEHTLVIRVPRLLVRPVARLGRPGRRLDRARTTASLAVHRRLFLPFYRHARPLVLSRVARRRLPDDADAPLVRVIVMDRTSVPLARRLARRHPDAVVTTRQDRDLTAKP
;
A
#
# COMPACT_ATOMS: atom_id res chain seq x y z
N MET A 1 -16.56 35.55 -10.44
CA MET A 1 -16.78 34.18 -10.93
C MET A 1 -15.73 33.32 -10.25
N ASP A 2 -16.06 32.77 -9.09
CA ASP A 2 -15.14 31.87 -8.38
C ASP A 2 -14.93 30.65 -9.27
N ALA A 3 -13.67 30.36 -9.61
CA ALA A 3 -13.32 29.13 -10.28
C ALA A 3 -13.77 28.00 -9.34
N VAL A 4 -14.84 27.30 -9.72
CA VAL A 4 -15.35 26.15 -8.96
C VAL A 4 -14.24 25.12 -8.97
N GLN A 5 -13.44 25.11 -7.90
CA GLN A 5 -12.38 24.13 -7.75
C GLN A 5 -13.03 22.76 -7.68
N THR A 6 -12.72 21.90 -8.65
CA THR A 6 -13.29 20.55 -8.71
C THR A 6 -12.86 19.80 -7.45
N PRO A 7 -13.81 19.31 -6.63
CA PRO A 7 -13.48 18.62 -5.39
C PRO A 7 -12.69 17.36 -5.71
N ARG A 8 -11.66 17.09 -4.92
CA ARG A 8 -10.80 15.93 -5.09
C ARG A 8 -11.14 14.85 -4.05
N VAL A 9 -11.31 13.62 -4.52
CA VAL A 9 -11.57 12.43 -3.69
C VAL A 9 -10.44 11.43 -3.89
N MET A 10 -9.90 10.92 -2.79
CA MET A 10 -8.85 9.91 -2.84
C MET A 10 -9.34 8.58 -2.27
N VAL A 11 -9.28 7.52 -3.06
CA VAL A 11 -9.63 6.16 -2.63
C VAL A 11 -8.34 5.38 -2.40
N LEU A 12 -8.07 5.00 -1.16
CA LEU A 12 -6.88 4.27 -0.75
C LEU A 12 -7.19 2.78 -0.71
N ALA A 13 -6.58 2.04 -1.63
CA ALA A 13 -6.74 0.60 -1.82
C ALA A 13 -5.37 -0.05 -2.06
N LEU A 14 -4.46 0.12 -1.10
CA LEU A 14 -3.08 -0.36 -1.18
C LEU A 14 -3.00 -1.89 -1.25
N ASP A 15 -3.81 -2.59 -0.47
CA ASP A 15 -3.97 -4.04 -0.54
C ASP A 15 -5.46 -4.43 -0.42
N PRO A 16 -6.20 -4.48 -1.53
CA PRO A 16 -7.62 -4.84 -1.54
C PRO A 16 -7.92 -6.23 -0.98
N LYS A 17 -6.92 -7.11 -0.83
CA LYS A 17 -7.10 -8.43 -0.22
C LYS A 17 -7.21 -8.34 1.30
N LEU A 18 -6.72 -7.25 1.89
CA LEU A 18 -6.75 -6.98 3.33
C LEU A 18 -7.83 -5.96 3.68
N SER A 19 -9.06 -6.24 3.24
CA SER A 19 -10.26 -5.42 3.48
C SER A 19 -10.41 -5.04 4.97
N MET A 20 -11.01 -3.88 5.20
CA MET A 20 -11.44 -3.42 6.53
C MET A 20 -12.63 -4.22 7.07
N ASP A 21 -13.28 -5.05 6.24
CA ASP A 21 -14.39 -5.91 6.66
C ASP A 21 -13.96 -6.87 7.78
N ALA A 22 -14.84 -7.04 8.78
CA ALA A 22 -14.61 -7.93 9.91
C ALA A 22 -14.61 -9.42 9.50
N ALA A 23 -15.23 -9.75 8.37
CA ALA A 23 -15.26 -11.09 7.79
C ALA A 23 -14.14 -11.25 6.74
N PRO A 24 -13.08 -12.01 7.02
CA PRO A 24 -11.92 -12.15 6.13
C PRO A 24 -12.19 -12.96 4.85
N SER A 25 -13.43 -13.40 4.60
CA SER A 25 -13.81 -14.30 3.51
C SER A 25 -14.35 -13.59 2.27
N VAL A 26 -14.31 -12.26 2.20
CA VAL A 26 -14.76 -11.55 1.00
C VAL A 26 -13.79 -11.83 -0.14
N GLU A 27 -14.31 -12.43 -1.21
CA GLU A 27 -13.55 -12.72 -2.41
C GLU A 27 -12.91 -11.42 -2.95
N PRO A 28 -11.58 -11.39 -3.20
CA PRO A 28 -10.89 -10.16 -3.62
C PRO A 28 -11.55 -9.48 -4.82
N SER A 29 -12.07 -10.26 -5.76
CA SER A 29 -12.79 -9.79 -6.96
C SER A 29 -13.96 -8.86 -6.62
N ARG A 30 -14.69 -9.14 -5.54
CA ARG A 30 -15.81 -8.32 -5.07
C ARG A 30 -15.32 -6.98 -4.52
N GLN A 31 -14.18 -6.97 -3.81
CA GLN A 31 -13.58 -5.74 -3.30
C GLN A 31 -13.15 -4.82 -4.45
N TYR A 32 -12.50 -5.37 -5.49
CA TYR A 32 -12.15 -4.60 -6.68
C TYR A 32 -13.36 -3.97 -7.35
N ARG A 33 -14.44 -4.74 -7.56
CA ARG A 33 -15.69 -4.22 -8.16
C ARG A 33 -16.31 -3.10 -7.31
N ARG A 34 -16.28 -3.22 -5.98
CA ARG A 34 -16.75 -2.17 -5.06
C ARG A 34 -15.92 -0.90 -5.18
N ILE A 35 -14.59 -1.02 -5.17
CA ILE A 35 -13.69 0.14 -5.30
C ILE A 35 -13.89 0.82 -6.65
N ILE A 36 -13.95 0.06 -7.74
CA ILE A 36 -14.19 0.56 -9.09
C ILE A 36 -15.54 1.28 -9.19
N GLY A 37 -16.61 0.66 -8.69
CA GLY A 37 -17.95 1.26 -8.72
C GLY A 37 -18.04 2.53 -7.88
N LEU A 38 -17.39 2.56 -6.71
CA LEU A 38 -17.34 3.75 -5.85
C LEU A 38 -16.57 4.90 -6.52
N ALA A 39 -15.40 4.60 -7.08
CA ALA A 39 -14.58 5.58 -7.78
C ALA A 39 -15.29 6.13 -9.03
N GLY A 40 -15.92 5.26 -9.81
CA GLY A 40 -16.72 5.64 -10.97
C GLY A 40 -17.92 6.52 -10.58
N HIS A 41 -18.60 6.21 -9.48
CA HIS A 41 -19.71 7.03 -9.00
C HIS A 41 -19.28 8.46 -8.66
N PHE A 42 -18.19 8.64 -7.90
CA PHE A 42 -17.66 9.97 -7.60
C PHE A 42 -17.19 10.74 -8.85
N ALA A 43 -16.66 10.04 -9.84
CA ALA A 43 -16.20 10.68 -11.08
C ALA A 43 -17.35 11.03 -12.03
N ALA A 44 -18.42 10.23 -12.06
CA ALA A 44 -19.53 10.37 -12.99
C ALA A 44 -20.65 11.25 -12.45
N GLU A 45 -21.10 11.00 -11.22
CA GLU A 45 -22.29 11.62 -10.62
C GLU A 45 -21.93 12.89 -9.84
N GLU A 46 -20.84 12.85 -9.08
CA GLU A 46 -20.40 13.98 -8.23
C GLU A 46 -19.43 14.93 -8.95
N GLY A 47 -19.02 14.60 -10.18
CA GLY A 47 -18.08 15.39 -10.97
C GLY A 47 -16.72 15.59 -10.31
N ALA A 48 -16.36 14.76 -9.33
CA ALA A 48 -15.16 14.91 -8.54
C ALA A 48 -13.93 14.40 -9.30
N ARG A 49 -12.75 14.99 -9.03
CA ARG A 49 -11.48 14.41 -9.46
C ARG A 49 -11.15 13.25 -8.52
N VAL A 50 -11.23 12.03 -9.03
CA VAL A 50 -11.00 10.81 -8.23
C VAL A 50 -9.59 10.25 -8.48
N ASP A 51 -8.84 10.09 -7.40
CA ASP A 51 -7.54 9.41 -7.38
C ASP A 51 -7.66 8.08 -6.64
N VAL A 52 -7.41 6.96 -7.34
CA VAL A 52 -7.30 5.63 -6.72
C VAL A 52 -5.83 5.32 -6.49
N VAL A 53 -5.46 5.03 -5.25
CA VAL A 53 -4.07 4.71 -4.86
C VAL A 53 -3.96 3.23 -4.52
N THR A 54 -3.09 2.51 -5.21
CA THR A 54 -2.95 1.05 -5.08
C THR A 54 -1.48 0.62 -5.10
N ALA A 55 -1.16 -0.47 -4.39
CA ALA A 55 0.11 -1.18 -4.55
C ALA A 55 -0.04 -2.51 -5.31
N GLU A 56 -1.26 -2.86 -5.75
CA GLU A 56 -1.51 -4.08 -6.52
C GLU A 56 -1.42 -3.80 -8.04
N PRO A 57 -0.66 -4.62 -8.80
CA PRO A 57 -0.43 -4.42 -10.23
C PRO A 57 -1.67 -4.73 -11.10
N GLY A 58 -2.64 -5.48 -10.57
CA GLY A 58 -3.80 -5.99 -11.30
C GLY A 58 -5.13 -5.81 -10.56
N GLY A 59 -6.23 -6.25 -11.19
CA GLY A 59 -7.59 -6.16 -10.62
C GLY A 59 -8.39 -4.90 -11.00
N TRP A 60 -7.79 -3.98 -11.75
CA TRP A 60 -8.37 -2.67 -12.11
C TRP A 60 -9.03 -2.63 -13.49
N LYS A 61 -9.40 -3.79 -14.05
CA LYS A 61 -10.14 -3.85 -15.32
C LYS A 61 -11.54 -3.26 -15.12
N GLY A 62 -11.92 -2.28 -15.93
CA GLY A 62 -13.21 -1.59 -15.83
C GLY A 62 -13.19 -0.38 -14.90
N LEU A 63 -12.02 0.09 -14.45
CA LEU A 63 -11.90 1.41 -13.83
C LEU A 63 -12.24 2.50 -14.86
N ASP A 64 -13.09 3.45 -14.47
CA ASP A 64 -13.49 4.57 -15.30
C ASP A 64 -12.26 5.40 -15.73
N GLU A 65 -12.22 5.83 -17.00
CA GLU A 65 -11.10 6.58 -17.60
C GLU A 65 -10.88 7.96 -16.95
N ARG A 66 -11.93 8.52 -16.32
CA ARG A 66 -11.86 9.78 -15.57
C ARG A 66 -11.12 9.62 -14.25
N VAL A 67 -11.01 8.39 -13.75
CA VAL A 67 -10.36 8.07 -12.49
C VAL A 67 -8.86 7.91 -12.69
N ARG A 68 -8.07 8.66 -11.92
CA ARG A 68 -6.61 8.59 -11.96
C ARG A 68 -6.12 7.44 -11.08
N LEU A 69 -5.45 6.46 -11.69
CA LEU A 69 -4.89 5.33 -10.98
C LEU A 69 -3.40 5.56 -10.64
N HIS A 70 -3.10 5.74 -9.35
CA HIS A 70 -1.75 5.87 -8.81
C HIS A 70 -1.25 4.51 -8.35
N ARG A 71 -0.44 3.85 -9.19
CA ARG A 71 0.18 2.57 -8.86
C ARG A 71 1.51 2.78 -8.15
N LEU A 72 1.65 2.14 -6.99
CA LEU A 72 2.84 2.15 -6.15
C LEU A 72 3.66 0.86 -6.29
N ASP A 73 3.17 -0.15 -6.99
CA ASP A 73 3.83 -1.45 -7.22
C ASP A 73 5.25 -1.31 -7.78
N GLY A 74 5.42 -0.53 -8.86
CA GLY A 74 6.72 -0.29 -9.47
C GLY A 74 7.64 0.55 -8.59
N ALA A 75 7.09 1.34 -7.67
CA ALA A 75 7.85 2.13 -6.72
C ALA A 75 8.19 1.34 -5.45
N GLU A 76 7.33 0.42 -5.01
CA GLU A 76 7.60 -0.58 -3.97
C GLU A 76 8.77 -1.47 -4.40
N ALA A 77 8.75 -1.94 -5.65
CA ALA A 77 9.84 -2.73 -6.24
C ALA A 77 11.18 -1.98 -6.33
N ARG A 78 11.16 -0.65 -6.46
CA ARG A 78 12.36 0.21 -6.50
C ARG A 78 12.76 0.78 -5.13
N HIS A 79 11.89 0.72 -4.11
CA HIS A 79 12.20 1.21 -2.76
C HIS A 79 13.08 0.19 -2.00
N PRO A 80 13.83 0.61 -0.96
CA PRO A 80 15.06 -0.01 -0.45
C PRO A 80 14.81 -1.26 0.42
N LEU A 81 13.81 -2.07 0.09
CA LEU A 81 13.71 -3.42 0.59
C LEU A 81 14.80 -4.33 0.06
N THR A 82 15.43 -4.00 -1.07
CA THR A 82 16.69 -4.64 -1.48
C THR A 82 17.82 -4.37 -0.46
N TRP A 83 17.83 -3.22 0.22
CA TRP A 83 18.82 -2.91 1.26
C TRP A 83 18.49 -3.60 2.59
N LEU A 84 17.21 -3.68 2.96
CA LEU A 84 16.78 -4.39 4.16
C LEU A 84 16.90 -5.90 3.98
N GLU A 85 16.57 -6.43 2.79
CA GLU A 85 16.85 -7.79 2.36
C GLU A 85 18.36 -8.05 2.41
N HIS A 86 19.22 -7.23 1.79
CA HIS A 86 20.67 -7.37 1.93
C HIS A 86 21.13 -7.30 3.38
N THR A 87 20.64 -6.35 4.18
CA THR A 87 21.11 -6.15 5.56
C THR A 87 20.66 -7.29 6.48
N LEU A 88 19.43 -7.79 6.33
CA LEU A 88 18.88 -8.89 7.12
C LEU A 88 19.46 -10.23 6.65
N VAL A 89 19.56 -10.47 5.35
CA VAL A 89 20.19 -11.66 4.74
C VAL A 89 21.71 -11.68 4.99
N ILE A 90 22.40 -10.55 5.15
CA ILE A 90 23.85 -10.53 5.47
C ILE A 90 24.11 -10.57 6.98
N ARG A 91 23.36 -9.84 7.81
CA ARG A 91 23.62 -9.76 9.26
C ARG A 91 23.04 -10.92 10.07
N VAL A 92 21.88 -11.44 9.70
CA VAL A 92 21.22 -12.51 10.48
C VAL A 92 21.97 -13.82 10.38
N PRO A 93 22.48 -14.27 9.20
CA PRO A 93 23.32 -15.45 9.16
C PRO A 93 24.57 -15.27 10.01
N ARG A 94 25.25 -14.11 9.97
CA ARG A 94 26.45 -13.87 10.80
C ARG A 94 26.23 -14.09 12.31
N LEU A 95 25.03 -13.82 12.82
CA LEU A 95 24.67 -14.10 14.22
C LEU A 95 24.36 -15.60 14.46
N LEU A 96 23.75 -16.28 13.48
CA LEU A 96 23.43 -17.70 13.56
C LEU A 96 24.62 -18.64 13.26
N VAL A 97 25.58 -18.23 12.43
CA VAL A 97 26.84 -18.97 12.18
C VAL A 97 27.94 -18.62 13.17
N ARG A 98 27.82 -17.56 13.98
CA ARG A 98 28.81 -17.22 15.03
C ARG A 98 29.17 -18.39 15.96
N PRO A 99 28.22 -19.24 16.42
CA PRO A 99 28.57 -20.42 17.22
C PRO A 99 29.14 -21.59 16.40
N VAL A 100 28.85 -21.67 15.10
CA VAL A 100 29.23 -22.84 14.25
C VAL A 100 30.53 -22.59 13.47
N ALA A 101 30.86 -21.33 13.16
CA ALA A 101 32.09 -20.93 12.47
C ALA A 101 33.37 -21.10 13.30
N ARG A 102 33.24 -21.42 14.60
CA ARG A 102 34.37 -21.84 15.45
C ARG A 102 34.76 -23.30 15.27
N LEU A 103 33.98 -24.09 14.52
CA LEU A 103 34.35 -25.45 14.10
C LEU A 103 34.73 -25.44 12.61
N GLY A 104 35.91 -25.97 12.29
CA GLY A 104 36.65 -25.76 11.03
C GLY A 104 35.98 -26.17 9.70
N ARG A 105 36.72 -25.85 8.62
CA ARG A 105 36.35 -25.86 7.18
C ARG A 105 35.77 -27.18 6.65
N PRO A 106 34.67 -27.12 5.88
CA PRO A 106 34.79 -27.46 4.46
C PRO A 106 33.97 -26.51 3.56
N GLY A 107 34.67 -25.73 2.73
CA GLY A 107 34.15 -24.58 1.97
C GLY A 107 33.13 -24.87 0.85
N ARG A 108 32.80 -26.13 0.54
CA ARG A 108 31.80 -26.47 -0.51
C ARG A 108 30.44 -26.96 0.02
N ARG A 109 30.38 -27.54 1.24
CA ARG A 109 29.10 -27.86 1.90
C ARG A 109 28.47 -26.61 2.54
N LEU A 110 29.32 -25.65 2.89
CA LEU A 110 28.91 -24.37 3.47
C LEU A 110 28.09 -23.51 2.49
N ASP A 111 28.37 -23.58 1.19
CA ASP A 111 27.62 -22.79 0.20
C ASP A 111 26.18 -23.28 0.04
N ARG A 112 25.93 -24.60 -0.02
CA ARG A 112 24.55 -25.12 -0.01
C ARG A 112 23.84 -24.81 1.31
N ALA A 113 24.53 -24.97 2.44
CA ALA A 113 23.97 -24.63 3.75
C ALA A 113 23.65 -23.13 3.86
N ARG A 114 24.44 -22.27 3.22
CA ARG A 114 24.23 -20.82 3.15
C ARG A 114 23.00 -20.48 2.31
N THR A 115 22.78 -21.12 1.15
CA THR A 115 21.58 -20.87 0.34
C THR A 115 20.32 -21.36 1.07
N THR A 116 20.36 -22.53 1.71
CA THR A 116 19.23 -23.06 2.48
C THR A 116 18.94 -22.23 3.73
N ALA A 117 19.98 -21.78 4.46
CA ALA A 117 19.82 -20.89 5.60
C ALA A 117 19.27 -19.52 5.19
N SER A 118 19.73 -18.95 4.07
CA SER A 118 19.20 -17.69 3.53
C SER A 118 17.73 -17.82 3.15
N LEU A 119 17.32 -18.91 2.49
CA LEU A 119 15.91 -19.16 2.17
C LEU A 119 15.05 -19.35 3.43
N ALA A 120 15.57 -20.05 4.44
CA ALA A 120 14.88 -20.25 5.70
C ALA A 120 14.72 -18.94 6.49
N VAL A 121 15.77 -18.11 6.56
CA VAL A 121 15.73 -16.78 7.17
C VAL A 121 14.76 -15.88 6.40
N HIS A 122 14.81 -15.91 5.07
CA HIS A 122 13.89 -15.13 4.23
C HIS A 122 12.43 -15.52 4.49
N ARG A 123 12.10 -16.82 4.48
CA ARG A 123 10.72 -17.27 4.74
C ARG A 123 10.26 -17.05 6.17
N ARG A 124 11.14 -17.26 7.16
CA ARG A 124 10.75 -17.36 8.58
C ARG A 124 10.87 -16.05 9.34
N LEU A 125 11.77 -15.15 8.93
CA LEU A 125 11.99 -13.86 9.59
C LEU A 125 11.58 -12.69 8.71
N PHE A 126 11.99 -12.69 7.44
CA PHE A 126 11.75 -11.55 6.57
C PHE A 126 10.28 -11.42 6.15
N LEU A 127 9.62 -12.47 5.66
CA LEU A 127 8.20 -12.41 5.27
C LEU A 127 7.27 -11.91 6.40
N PRO A 128 7.32 -12.45 7.64
CA PRO A 128 6.44 -11.97 8.71
C PRO A 128 6.77 -10.53 9.12
N PHE A 129 8.05 -10.17 9.24
CA PHE A 129 8.45 -8.80 9.54
C PHE A 129 8.00 -7.83 8.44
N TYR A 130 8.18 -8.23 7.18
CA TYR A 130 7.80 -7.44 6.02
C TYR A 130 6.31 -7.16 5.98
N ARG A 131 5.47 -8.16 6.31
CA ARG A 131 4.01 -7.97 6.40
C ARG A 131 3.63 -6.81 7.32
N HIS A 132 4.39 -6.57 8.39
CA HIS A 132 4.16 -5.48 9.33
C HIS A 132 4.79 -4.14 8.88
N ALA A 133 5.93 -4.18 8.19
CA ALA A 133 6.61 -2.99 7.71
C ALA A 133 6.01 -2.43 6.40
N ARG A 134 5.43 -3.29 5.55
CA ARG A 134 4.88 -2.93 4.22
C ARG A 134 3.93 -1.72 4.26
N PRO A 135 2.94 -1.62 5.18
CA PRO A 135 2.08 -0.44 5.26
C PRO A 135 2.85 0.88 5.50
N LEU A 136 3.91 0.85 6.31
CA LEU A 136 4.73 2.02 6.59
C LEU A 136 5.61 2.40 5.38
N VAL A 137 6.11 1.41 4.66
CA VAL A 137 6.89 1.62 3.43
C VAL A 137 6.00 2.23 2.36
N LEU A 138 4.84 1.63 2.10
CA LEU A 138 3.89 2.12 1.09
C LEU A 138 3.44 3.55 1.40
N SER A 139 3.12 3.86 2.66
CA SER A 139 2.78 5.23 3.04
C SER A 139 3.92 6.25 2.83
N ARG A 140 5.19 5.81 2.85
CA ARG A 140 6.34 6.67 2.58
C ARG A 140 6.58 6.84 1.08
N VAL A 141 6.38 5.79 0.30
CA VAL A 141 6.44 5.83 -1.17
C VAL A 141 5.34 6.71 -1.73
N ALA A 142 4.10 6.52 -1.26
CA ALA A 142 2.93 7.31 -1.63
C ALA A 142 3.18 8.82 -1.46
N ARG A 143 3.79 9.24 -0.35
CA ARG A 143 4.12 10.66 -0.10
C ARG A 143 4.94 11.31 -1.22
N ARG A 144 5.82 10.56 -1.87
CA ARG A 144 6.69 11.08 -2.94
C ARG A 144 6.02 11.09 -4.32
N ARG A 145 4.89 10.40 -4.47
CA ARG A 145 4.26 10.14 -5.77
C ARG A 145 2.87 10.72 -5.90
N LEU A 146 2.15 10.87 -4.78
CA LEU A 146 0.86 11.53 -4.78
C LEU A 146 1.07 13.03 -5.00
N PRO A 147 0.50 13.60 -6.06
CA PRO A 147 0.60 15.02 -6.31
C PRO A 147 -0.12 15.78 -5.20
N ASP A 148 0.55 16.80 -4.67
CA ASP A 148 -0.06 17.81 -3.83
C ASP A 148 -0.65 18.86 -4.77
N ASP A 149 -1.78 18.51 -5.40
CA ASP A 149 -2.50 19.43 -6.29
C ASP A 149 -3.12 20.53 -5.43
N ALA A 150 -2.44 21.67 -5.33
CA ALA A 150 -2.93 22.85 -4.62
C ALA A 150 -4.23 23.42 -5.25
N ASP A 151 -4.46 23.12 -6.54
CA ASP A 151 -5.58 23.64 -7.33
C ASP A 151 -6.89 22.85 -7.15
N ALA A 152 -6.84 21.70 -6.45
CA ALA A 152 -8.01 20.85 -6.24
C ALA A 152 -8.08 20.40 -4.76
N PRO A 153 -9.01 20.97 -3.96
CA PRO A 153 -9.06 20.72 -2.53
C PRO A 153 -9.43 19.25 -2.30
N LEU A 154 -8.62 18.56 -1.48
CA LEU A 154 -8.91 17.20 -1.07
C LEU A 154 -10.05 17.24 -0.04
N VAL A 155 -11.24 16.85 -0.46
CA VAL A 155 -12.45 16.91 0.38
C VAL A 155 -12.67 15.60 1.13
N ARG A 156 -12.32 14.46 0.50
CA ARG A 156 -12.62 13.13 1.06
C ARG A 156 -11.51 12.13 0.78
N VAL A 157 -11.19 11.32 1.78
CA VAL A 157 -10.27 10.18 1.68
C VAL A 157 -11.00 8.92 2.15
N ILE A 158 -11.16 7.96 1.26
CA ILE A 158 -11.86 6.71 1.55
C ILE A 158 -10.83 5.58 1.69
N VAL A 159 -10.78 4.97 2.86
CA VAL A 159 -9.83 3.91 3.22
C VAL A 159 -10.49 2.55 3.03
N MET A 160 -10.03 1.77 2.05
CA MET A 160 -10.66 0.50 1.65
C MET A 160 -10.01 -0.73 2.29
N ASP A 161 -8.81 -0.58 2.86
CA ASP A 161 -8.02 -1.68 3.40
C ASP A 161 -7.17 -1.27 4.60
N ARG A 162 -6.72 -2.27 5.37
CA ARG A 162 -5.94 -2.04 6.61
C ARG A 162 -4.55 -1.49 6.34
N THR A 163 -3.95 -1.80 5.19
CA THR A 163 -2.60 -1.31 4.84
C THR A 163 -2.58 0.17 4.46
N SER A 164 -3.72 0.71 4.06
CA SER A 164 -3.93 2.14 3.77
C SER A 164 -4.00 3.03 5.01
N VAL A 165 -4.25 2.49 6.21
CA VAL A 165 -4.45 3.28 7.44
C VAL A 165 -3.29 4.23 7.77
N PRO A 166 -2.00 3.84 7.69
CA PRO A 166 -0.90 4.77 7.97
C PRO A 166 -0.81 5.91 6.96
N LEU A 167 -1.17 5.66 5.69
CA LEU A 167 -1.21 6.69 4.66
C LEU A 167 -2.39 7.64 4.92
N ALA A 168 -3.57 7.10 5.21
CA ALA A 168 -4.76 7.86 5.56
C ALA A 168 -4.50 8.78 6.77
N ARG A 169 -3.87 8.26 7.83
CA ARG A 169 -3.49 9.07 9.02
C ARG A 169 -2.56 10.22 8.67
N ARG A 170 -1.67 10.04 7.69
CA ARG A 170 -0.77 11.12 7.24
C ARG A 170 -1.51 12.14 6.39
N LEU A 171 -2.41 11.71 5.51
CA LEU A 171 -3.26 12.59 4.72
C LEU A 171 -4.18 13.43 5.62
N ALA A 172 -4.78 12.83 6.64
CA ALA A 172 -5.59 13.56 7.64
C ALA A 172 -4.80 14.68 8.34
N ARG A 173 -3.50 14.48 8.58
CA ARG A 173 -2.64 15.51 9.19
C ARG A 173 -2.23 16.60 8.20
N ARG A 174 -2.14 16.28 6.91
CA ARG A 174 -1.75 17.22 5.85
C ARG A 174 -2.94 18.05 5.37
N HIS A 175 -4.12 17.44 5.32
CA HIS A 175 -5.38 18.04 4.90
C HIS A 175 -6.38 17.88 6.06
N PRO A 176 -6.31 18.76 7.08
CA PRO A 176 -7.17 18.67 8.26
C PRO A 176 -8.66 18.83 7.93
N ASP A 177 -8.98 19.53 6.83
CA ASP A 177 -10.34 19.76 6.36
C ASP A 177 -10.90 18.59 5.53
N ALA A 178 -10.06 17.60 5.19
CA ALA A 178 -10.49 16.44 4.43
C ALA A 178 -11.18 15.40 5.33
N VAL A 179 -12.36 14.92 4.92
CA VAL A 179 -13.06 13.84 5.60
C VAL A 179 -12.37 12.51 5.30
N VAL A 180 -11.67 11.96 6.29
CA VAL A 180 -11.06 10.62 6.18
C VAL A 180 -12.00 9.59 6.78
N THR A 181 -12.51 8.66 5.96
CA THR A 181 -13.47 7.66 6.39
C THR A 181 -13.14 6.28 5.84
N THR A 182 -13.59 5.24 6.54
CA THR A 182 -13.63 3.85 6.05
C THR A 182 -15.01 3.50 5.47
N ARG A 183 -16.00 4.38 5.64
CA ARG A 183 -17.35 4.18 5.10
C ARG A 183 -17.34 4.42 3.59
N GLN A 184 -18.06 3.55 2.90
CA GLN A 184 -18.20 3.59 1.44
C GLN A 184 -19.47 4.36 1.06
N ASP A 185 -19.63 5.54 1.65
CA ASP A 185 -20.73 6.44 1.32
C ASP A 185 -20.50 7.00 -0.07
N ARG A 186 -21.59 7.12 -0.84
CA ARG A 186 -21.59 7.57 -2.22
C ARG A 186 -21.77 9.09 -2.37
N ASP A 187 -21.86 9.79 -1.25
CA ASP A 187 -22.10 11.24 -1.19
C ASP A 187 -20.83 11.94 -0.69
N LEU A 188 -20.45 13.04 -1.35
CA LEU A 188 -19.31 13.88 -0.97
C LEU A 188 -19.46 14.49 0.42
N THR A 189 -20.69 14.85 0.80
CA THR A 189 -21.03 15.58 2.04
C THR A 189 -21.32 14.69 3.24
N ALA A 190 -21.36 13.36 3.03
CA ALA A 190 -21.66 12.41 4.09
C ALA A 190 -20.66 12.53 5.26
N LYS A 191 -21.17 12.68 6.48
CA LYS A 191 -20.36 12.76 7.70
C LYS A 191 -19.62 11.43 7.95
N PRO A 192 -18.42 11.47 8.59
CA PRO A 192 -17.57 10.29 8.77
C PRO A 192 -18.23 9.11 9.52
#